data_AF-A0A1M2VML6-F1
#
_entry.id   AF-A0A1M2VML6-F1
#
_cell.length_a   1.000
_cell.length_b   1.000
_cell.length_c   1.000
_cell.angle_alpha   90.00
_cell.angle_beta   90.00
_cell.angle_gamma   90.00
#
_symmetry.space_group_name_H-M   'P 1'
#
loop_
_entity.id
_entity.type
_entity.pdbx_description
1 polymer ?
#
loop_
_entity_poly.entity_id
_entity_poly.type
_entity_poly.pdbx_seq_one_letter_code
_entity_poly.pdbx_strand_id
1 'polypeptide(L)'
;MSDRLLSTFSLPAPTLSALARAGYETSSDISSLTPEQLSKDLNIPLPASQAVFSATRPTAAPPMTQSAAAMMGTTTQYSTACAPLDRLLGGGLKRGHILEINGPPGSGKEQVAANAVASFVDAGQEVLFVGKPVPPAFARRKYLGRLPFAHTDVAAAQTCRTWFLQPQSRES
;
A
#
# COMPACT_ATOMS: atom_id res chain seq x y z
N MET A 1 2.71 0.34 -4.73
CA MET A 1 4.18 0.14 -4.65
C MET A 1 4.69 0.18 -6.07
N SER A 2 5.75 0.92 -6.37
CA SER A 2 6.17 1.16 -7.74
C SER A 2 6.59 -0.15 -8.43
N ASP A 3 5.88 -0.56 -9.48
CA ASP A 3 6.24 -1.68 -10.32
C ASP A 3 7.53 -1.36 -11.06
N ARG A 4 8.65 -1.89 -10.56
CA ARG A 4 9.95 -1.68 -11.18
C ARG A 4 10.18 -2.76 -12.23
N LEU A 5 10.50 -2.34 -13.46
CA LEU A 5 10.78 -3.26 -14.55
C LEU A 5 11.99 -4.14 -14.25
N LEU A 6 11.86 -5.44 -14.52
CA LEU A 6 12.89 -6.45 -14.27
C LEU A 6 14.15 -6.22 -15.12
N SER A 7 13.99 -5.59 -16.28
CA SER A 7 15.08 -5.18 -17.17
C SER A 7 16.02 -4.14 -16.56
N THR A 8 15.60 -3.45 -15.50
CA THR A 8 16.44 -2.42 -14.83
C THR A 8 17.35 -2.99 -13.75
N PHE A 9 17.21 -4.26 -13.38
CA PHE A 9 18.10 -4.90 -12.40
C PHE A 9 19.38 -5.40 -13.07
N SER A 10 20.50 -5.28 -12.36
CA SER A 10 21.80 -5.79 -12.79
C SER A 10 21.87 -7.32 -12.59
N LEU A 11 21.12 -8.06 -13.40
CA LEU A 11 21.09 -9.53 -13.43
C LEU A 11 21.83 -10.07 -14.66
N PRO A 12 22.30 -11.33 -14.63
CA PRO A 12 22.91 -11.95 -15.81
C PRO A 12 21.94 -11.93 -17.01
N ALA A 13 22.46 -11.57 -18.19
CA ALA A 13 21.71 -11.57 -19.45
C ALA A 13 20.87 -12.83 -19.75
N PRO A 14 21.34 -14.08 -19.47
CA PRO A 14 20.50 -15.26 -19.69
C PRO A 14 19.29 -15.31 -18.75
N THR A 15 19.41 -14.80 -17.53
CA THR A 15 18.32 -14.75 -16.55
C THR A 15 17.27 -13.72 -16.93
N LEU A 16 17.70 -12.53 -17.39
CA LEU A 16 16.77 -11.51 -17.90
C LEU A 16 16.03 -11.97 -19.15
N SER A 17 16.71 -12.66 -20.06
CA SER A 17 16.10 -13.23 -21.27
C SER A 17 15.09 -14.33 -20.94
N ALA A 18 15.39 -15.17 -19.94
CA ALA A 18 14.47 -16.20 -19.46
C ALA A 18 13.20 -15.60 -18.83
N LEU A 19 13.35 -14.55 -18.00
CA LEU A 19 12.24 -13.83 -17.39
C LEU A 19 11.33 -13.18 -18.45
N ALA A 20 11.93 -12.46 -19.40
CA ALA A 20 11.18 -11.82 -20.48
C ALA A 20 10.43 -12.84 -21.36
N ARG A 21 11.06 -13.97 -21.70
CA ARG A 21 10.42 -15.04 -22.48
C ARG A 21 9.24 -15.70 -21.75
N ALA A 22 9.30 -15.75 -20.42
CA ALA A 22 8.23 -16.29 -19.59
C ALA A 22 7.14 -15.25 -19.24
N GLY A 23 7.28 -14.00 -19.70
CA GLY A 23 6.29 -12.94 -19.49
C GLY A 23 6.38 -12.24 -18.14
N TYR A 24 7.47 -12.43 -17.40
CA TYR A 24 7.74 -11.65 -16.19
C TYR A 24 8.40 -10.32 -16.59
N GLU A 25 7.71 -9.20 -16.39
CA GLU A 25 8.22 -7.89 -16.77
C GLU A 25 8.48 -6.98 -15.56
N THR A 26 7.77 -7.21 -14.46
CA THR A 26 7.77 -6.32 -13.30
C THR A 26 8.11 -7.04 -12.00
N SER A 27 8.52 -6.27 -11.00
CA SER A 27 8.77 -6.78 -9.65
C SER A 27 7.51 -7.35 -8.97
N SER A 28 6.31 -6.94 -9.36
CA SER A 28 5.06 -7.48 -8.80
C SER A 28 4.76 -8.89 -9.32
N ASP A 29 5.11 -9.20 -10.57
CA ASP A 29 4.91 -10.53 -11.17
C ASP A 29 5.65 -11.64 -10.39
N ILE A 30 6.79 -11.30 -9.79
CA ILE A 30 7.62 -12.24 -9.02
C ILE A 30 7.25 -12.25 -7.53
N SER A 31 6.58 -11.20 -7.04
CA SER A 31 6.34 -10.99 -5.60
C SER A 31 5.47 -12.07 -4.93
N SER A 32 4.63 -12.76 -5.71
CA SER A 32 3.76 -13.84 -5.25
C SER A 32 4.37 -15.24 -5.34
N LEU A 33 5.56 -15.38 -5.96
CA LEU A 33 6.21 -16.66 -6.19
C LEU A 33 7.27 -16.95 -5.13
N THR A 34 7.70 -18.21 -5.02
CA THR A 34 8.91 -18.58 -4.29
C THR A 34 10.11 -18.75 -5.23
N PRO A 35 11.35 -18.60 -4.74
CA PRO A 35 12.56 -18.83 -5.56
C PRO A 35 12.62 -20.23 -6.18
N GLU A 36 12.04 -21.23 -5.52
CA GLU A 36 11.99 -22.62 -6.00
C GLU A 36 11.01 -22.77 -7.16
N GLN A 37 9.84 -22.14 -7.07
CA GLN A 37 8.84 -22.10 -8.14
C GLN A 37 9.42 -21.39 -9.38
N LEU A 38 10.06 -20.24 -9.19
CA LEU A 38 10.69 -19.49 -10.28
C LEU A 38 11.83 -20.29 -10.95
N SER A 39 12.62 -21.03 -10.17
CA SER A 39 13.68 -21.91 -10.69
C SER A 39 13.09 -22.99 -11.60
N LYS A 40 11.99 -23.62 -11.17
CA LYS A 40 11.30 -24.66 -11.92
C LYS A 40 10.66 -24.13 -13.20
N ASP A 41 9.98 -22.99 -13.12
CA ASP A 41 9.23 -22.41 -14.24
C ASP A 41 10.15 -21.88 -15.34
N LEU A 42 11.26 -21.25 -14.97
CA LEU A 42 12.22 -20.67 -15.92
C LEU A 42 13.31 -21.68 -16.35
N ASN A 43 13.33 -22.86 -15.73
CA ASN A 43 14.39 -23.86 -15.87
C ASN A 43 15.80 -23.24 -15.68
N ILE A 44 15.94 -22.45 -14.61
CA ILE A 44 17.20 -21.82 -14.21
C ILE A 44 17.70 -22.43 -12.90
N PRO A 45 19.04 -22.44 -12.65
CA PRO A 45 19.58 -22.91 -11.38
C PRO A 45 18.98 -22.15 -10.18
N LEU A 46 18.73 -22.84 -9.08
CA LEU A 46 18.22 -22.24 -7.83
C LEU A 46 19.03 -21.01 -7.36
N PRO A 47 20.38 -20.98 -7.46
CA PRO A 47 21.14 -19.77 -7.12
C PRO A 47 20.78 -18.56 -8.00
N ALA A 48 20.42 -18.79 -9.27
CA ALA A 48 20.03 -17.73 -10.18
C ALA A 48 18.64 -17.17 -9.83
N SER A 49 17.68 -18.02 -9.45
CA SER A 49 16.37 -17.55 -8.98
C SER A 49 16.48 -16.80 -7.64
N GLN A 50 17.33 -17.26 -6.73
CA GLN A 50 17.63 -16.54 -5.48
C GLN A 50 18.25 -15.17 -5.73
N ALA A 51 19.13 -15.04 -6.74
CA ALA A 51 19.70 -13.75 -7.13
C ALA A 51 18.64 -12.79 -7.67
N VAL A 52 17.66 -13.28 -8.45
CA VAL A 52 16.51 -12.48 -8.91
C VAL A 52 15.73 -11.95 -7.72
N PHE A 53 15.35 -12.82 -6.76
CA PHE A 53 14.61 -12.41 -5.55
C PHE A 53 15.38 -11.44 -4.66
N SER A 54 16.70 -11.61 -4.57
CA SER A 54 17.57 -10.71 -3.80
C SER A 54 17.68 -9.34 -4.46
N ALA A 55 17.65 -9.29 -5.79
CA ALA A 55 17.68 -8.04 -6.56
C ALA A 55 16.33 -7.32 -6.57
N THR A 56 15.20 -8.05 -6.67
CA THR A 56 13.85 -7.47 -6.72
C THR A 56 13.28 -7.08 -5.37
N ARG A 57 13.72 -7.73 -4.27
CA ARG A 57 13.35 -7.27 -2.94
C ARG A 57 13.97 -5.89 -2.72
N PRO A 58 13.20 -4.90 -2.25
CA PRO A 58 13.80 -3.69 -1.75
C PRO A 58 14.80 -4.08 -0.67
N THR A 59 16.06 -3.73 -0.86
CA THR A 59 17.12 -3.80 0.15
C THR A 59 16.77 -2.81 1.26
N ALA A 60 15.76 -3.15 2.04
CA ALA A 60 15.28 -2.38 3.18
C ALA A 60 15.89 -2.94 4.48
N ALA A 61 17.17 -3.32 4.44
CA ALA A 61 17.98 -3.27 5.64
C ALA A 61 18.56 -1.86 5.67
N PRO A 62 18.09 -0.95 6.56
CA PRO A 62 18.81 0.29 6.77
C PRO A 62 20.28 -0.06 7.06
N PRO A 63 21.26 0.63 6.44
CA PRO A 63 22.66 0.35 6.73
C PRO A 63 22.88 0.44 8.24
N MET A 64 23.55 -0.56 8.82
CA MET A 64 23.74 -0.70 10.27
C MET A 64 24.46 0.51 10.94
N THR A 65 24.99 1.44 10.14
CA THR A 65 25.81 2.57 10.58
C THR A 65 25.40 3.92 9.95
N GLN A 66 24.12 4.15 9.65
CA GLN A 66 23.67 5.50 9.25
C GLN A 66 23.47 6.43 10.44
N SER A 67 23.72 7.73 10.22
CA SER A 67 23.44 8.76 11.21
C SER A 67 21.94 8.95 11.40
N ALA A 68 21.52 9.35 12.61
CA ALA A 68 20.11 9.65 12.89
C ALA A 68 19.56 10.77 11.97
N ALA A 69 20.39 11.74 11.60
CA ALA A 69 20.02 12.80 10.65
C ALA A 69 19.69 12.25 9.25
N ALA A 70 20.43 11.24 8.77
CA ALA A 70 20.14 10.59 7.50
C ALA A 70 18.84 9.75 7.55
N MET A 71 18.48 9.21 8.72
CA MET A 71 17.19 8.54 8.94
C MET A 71 16.01 9.50 9.00
N MET A 72 16.23 10.74 9.41
CA MET A 72 15.23 11.82 9.43
C MET A 72 14.97 12.40 8.03
N GLY A 73 14.85 11.52 7.04
CA GLY A 73 14.47 11.90 5.69
C GLY A 73 13.15 12.66 5.66
N THR A 74 12.97 13.51 4.66
CA THR A 74 11.73 14.25 4.41
C THR A 74 10.59 13.27 4.16
N THR A 75 9.79 12.99 5.19
CA THR A 75 8.60 12.16 5.06
C THR A 75 7.45 13.00 4.51
N THR A 76 6.75 12.47 3.50
CA THR A 76 5.54 13.09 2.97
C THR A 76 4.51 13.24 4.09
N GLN A 77 3.95 14.43 4.20
CA GLN A 77 2.91 14.76 5.17
C GLN A 77 1.57 14.97 4.46
N TYR A 78 0.50 14.51 5.11
CA TYR A 78 -0.86 14.65 4.62
C TYR A 78 -1.68 15.40 5.66
N SER A 79 -2.48 16.38 5.24
CA SER A 79 -3.35 17.11 6.17
C SER A 79 -4.40 16.17 6.78
N THR A 80 -4.81 16.47 8.01
CA THR A 80 -6.00 15.86 8.64
C THR A 80 -7.29 16.65 8.34
N ALA A 81 -7.18 17.70 7.52
CA ALA A 81 -8.17 18.76 7.32
C ALA A 81 -8.66 19.40 8.64
N CYS A 82 -7.82 19.34 9.68
CA CYS A 82 -8.05 19.95 10.97
C CYS A 82 -6.77 20.72 11.34
N ALA A 83 -6.76 22.03 11.06
CA ALA A 83 -5.56 22.86 11.25
C ALA A 83 -4.96 22.79 12.67
N PRO A 84 -5.76 22.76 13.78
CA PRO A 84 -5.21 22.55 15.11
C PRO A 84 -4.50 21.19 15.27
N LEU A 85 -5.06 20.12 14.70
CA LEU A 85 -4.48 18.79 14.76
C LEU A 85 -3.21 18.70 13.90
N ASP A 86 -3.21 19.29 12.71
CA ASP A 86 -2.01 19.35 11.86
C ASP A 86 -0.87 20.09 12.56
N ARG A 87 -1.16 21.18 13.29
CA ARG A 87 -0.16 21.86 14.12
C ARG A 87 0.38 20.96 15.22
N LEU A 88 -0.49 20.21 15.91
CA LEU A 88 -0.06 19.27 16.95
C LEU A 88 0.80 18.13 16.39
N LEU A 89 0.55 17.69 15.15
CA LEU A 89 1.32 16.65 14.48
C LEU A 89 2.60 17.17 13.78
N GLY A 90 2.84 18.49 13.81
CA GLY A 90 4.00 19.11 13.17
C GLY A 90 3.89 19.19 11.64
N GLY A 91 2.69 19.49 11.14
CA GLY A 91 2.36 19.71 9.72
C GLY A 91 1.38 18.71 9.12
N GLY A 92 0.99 17.66 9.87
CA GLY A 92 0.02 16.65 9.45
C GLY A 92 0.48 15.23 9.69
N LEU A 93 -0.23 14.28 9.09
CA LEU A 93 0.06 12.84 9.15
C LEU A 93 1.27 12.48 8.31
N LYS A 94 2.29 11.89 8.95
CA LYS A 94 3.52 11.45 8.31
C LYS A 94 3.40 10.02 7.78
N ARG A 95 3.96 9.76 6.60
CA ARG A 95 4.07 8.38 6.10
C ARG A 95 4.88 7.52 7.09
N GLY A 96 4.44 6.27 7.28
CA GLY A 96 5.09 5.30 8.18
C GLY A 96 4.78 5.50 9.67
N HIS A 97 3.88 6.43 10.03
CA HIS A 97 3.44 6.63 11.40
C HIS A 97 2.05 6.06 11.63
N ILE A 98 1.78 5.66 12.87
CA ILE A 98 0.45 5.24 13.34
C ILE A 98 -0.12 6.37 14.20
N LEU A 99 -1.33 6.82 13.86
CA LEU A 99 -2.10 7.77 14.68
C LEU A 99 -3.28 7.05 15.33
N GLU A 100 -3.35 7.13 16.65
CA GLU A 100 -4.49 6.62 17.44
C GLU A 100 -5.35 7.79 17.94
N ILE A 101 -6.67 7.68 17.78
CA ILE A 101 -7.64 8.71 18.18
C ILE A 101 -8.61 8.13 19.20
N ASN A 102 -8.49 8.56 20.46
CA ASN A 102 -9.29 8.06 21.59
C ASN A 102 -10.18 9.13 22.23
N GLY A 103 -11.17 8.71 23.03
CA GLY A 103 -12.14 9.60 23.71
C GLY A 103 -13.62 9.12 23.63
N PRO A 104 -14.58 9.88 24.16
CA PRO A 104 -15.97 9.44 24.32
C PRO A 104 -16.73 9.33 22.98
N PRO A 105 -17.84 8.57 22.93
CA PRO A 105 -18.73 8.54 21.77
C PRO A 105 -19.20 9.96 21.38
N GLY A 106 -19.24 10.25 20.08
CA GLY A 106 -19.63 11.58 19.60
C GLY A 106 -18.52 12.65 19.60
N SER A 107 -17.30 12.31 20.04
CA SER A 107 -16.14 13.23 19.97
C SER A 107 -15.58 13.48 18.55
N GLY A 108 -16.23 12.94 17.51
CA GLY A 108 -15.86 13.21 16.12
C GLY A 108 -14.66 12.42 15.58
N LYS A 109 -14.32 11.26 16.17
CA LYS A 109 -13.20 10.41 15.71
C LYS A 109 -13.36 9.99 14.26
N GLU A 110 -14.57 9.54 13.93
CA GLU A 110 -14.93 9.10 12.59
C GLU A 110 -14.87 10.27 11.60
N GLN A 111 -15.18 11.49 12.06
CA GLN A 111 -15.09 12.71 11.26
C GLN A 111 -13.62 13.03 10.93
N VAL A 112 -12.73 12.95 11.93
CA VAL A 112 -11.28 13.17 11.73
C VAL A 112 -10.71 12.11 10.80
N ALA A 113 -11.08 10.84 10.98
CA ALA A 113 -10.66 9.76 10.08
C ALA A 113 -11.12 10.00 8.64
N ALA A 114 -12.40 10.35 8.42
CA ALA A 114 -12.93 10.62 7.08
C ALA A 114 -12.24 11.82 6.40
N ASN A 115 -11.96 12.89 7.15
CA ASN A 115 -11.25 14.05 6.66
C ASN A 115 -9.80 13.74 6.26
N ALA A 116 -9.11 12.90 7.04
CA ALA A 116 -7.77 12.42 6.70
C ALA A 116 -7.82 11.60 5.40
N VAL A 117 -8.78 10.67 5.26
CA VAL A 117 -8.99 9.90 4.03
C VAL A 117 -9.18 10.82 2.82
N ALA A 118 -10.00 11.87 2.95
CA ALA A 118 -10.18 12.86 1.88
C ALA A 118 -8.85 13.49 1.45
N SER A 119 -8.03 13.89 2.42
CA SER A 119 -6.73 14.50 2.14
C SER A 119 -5.75 13.54 1.44
N PHE A 120 -5.81 12.24 1.74
CA PHE A 120 -5.04 11.22 1.03
C PHE A 120 -5.54 11.03 -0.41
N VAL A 121 -6.85 10.99 -0.62
CA VAL A 121 -7.47 10.86 -1.95
C VAL A 121 -7.17 12.09 -2.82
N ASP A 122 -7.28 13.29 -2.27
CA ASP A 122 -6.93 14.55 -2.96
C ASP A 122 -5.45 14.59 -3.36
N ALA A 123 -4.58 13.92 -2.58
CA ALA A 123 -3.17 13.72 -2.90
C ALA A 123 -2.90 12.51 -3.82
N GLY A 124 -3.94 11.92 -4.41
CA GLY A 124 -3.85 10.78 -5.35
C GLY A 124 -3.39 9.48 -4.71
N GLN A 125 -3.52 9.32 -3.39
CA GLN A 125 -3.14 8.10 -2.68
C GLN A 125 -4.31 7.11 -2.61
N GLU A 126 -3.99 5.82 -2.68
CA GLU A 126 -4.95 4.76 -2.42
C GLU A 126 -5.18 4.59 -0.91
N VAL A 127 -6.43 4.39 -0.51
CA VAL A 127 -6.83 4.31 0.89
C VAL A 127 -7.71 3.09 1.13
N LEU A 128 -7.37 2.33 2.18
CA LEU A 128 -8.21 1.26 2.71
C LEU A 128 -8.90 1.74 3.99
N PHE A 129 -10.23 1.81 3.98
CA PHE A 129 -11.02 2.11 5.16
C PHE A 129 -11.63 0.84 5.74
N VAL A 130 -11.26 0.50 6.98
CA VAL A 130 -11.79 -0.65 7.71
C VAL A 130 -12.66 -0.16 8.85
N GLY A 131 -13.93 -0.58 8.86
CA GLY A 131 -14.90 -0.13 9.86
C GLY A 131 -15.99 -1.15 10.12
N LYS A 132 -16.93 -0.80 11.00
CA LYS A 132 -18.10 -1.65 11.27
C LYS A 132 -18.98 -1.77 10.01
N PRO A 133 -19.63 -2.93 9.77
CA PRO A 133 -20.58 -3.07 8.68
C PRO A 133 -21.68 -2.03 8.81
N VAL A 134 -21.85 -1.22 7.77
CA VAL A 134 -22.97 -0.29 7.62
C VAL A 134 -23.57 -0.45 6.22
N PRO A 135 -24.86 -0.18 6.02
CA PRO A 135 -25.48 -0.28 4.71
C PRO A 135 -24.75 0.61 3.66
N PRO A 136 -24.55 0.16 2.41
CA PRO A 136 -23.79 0.90 1.40
C PRO A 136 -24.31 2.32 1.13
N ALA A 137 -25.63 2.50 1.15
CA ALA A 137 -26.28 3.81 1.02
C ALA A 137 -25.92 4.76 2.18
N PHE A 138 -25.77 4.21 3.38
CA PHE A 138 -25.36 4.96 4.57
C PHE A 138 -23.85 5.25 4.54
N ALA A 139 -23.03 4.32 4.07
CA ALA A 139 -21.60 4.52 3.92
C ALA A 139 -21.28 5.65 2.92
N ARG A 140 -21.95 5.65 1.76
CA ARG A 140 -21.82 6.73 0.77
C ARG A 140 -22.17 8.10 1.34
N ARG A 141 -23.29 8.22 2.03
CA ARG A 141 -23.73 9.51 2.58
C ARG A 141 -22.90 9.96 3.80
N LYS A 142 -22.49 9.04 4.67
CA LYS A 142 -21.79 9.33 5.92
C LYS A 142 -20.28 9.54 5.72
N TYR A 143 -19.66 8.79 4.81
CA TYR A 143 -18.21 8.80 4.62
C TYR A 143 -17.78 9.35 3.25
N LEU A 144 -18.57 9.15 2.18
CA LEU A 144 -18.18 9.52 0.81
C LEU A 144 -18.81 10.85 0.32
N GLY A 145 -19.78 11.42 1.03
CA GLY A 145 -20.48 12.65 0.63
C GLY A 145 -19.62 13.92 0.60
N ARG A 146 -18.36 13.83 1.04
CA ARG A 146 -17.36 14.92 1.06
C ARG A 146 -16.13 14.64 0.21
N LEU A 147 -16.01 13.47 -0.42
CA LEU A 147 -14.88 13.16 -1.29
C LEU A 147 -15.16 13.71 -2.69
N PRO A 148 -14.34 14.64 -3.22
CA PRO A 148 -14.47 15.09 -4.59
C PRO A 148 -14.06 13.94 -5.52
N PHE A 149 -14.88 13.69 -6.55
CA PHE A 149 -14.66 12.69 -7.61
C PHE A 149 -14.68 11.21 -7.17
N ALA A 150 -15.89 10.68 -7.04
CA ALA A 150 -16.14 9.30 -7.42
C ALA A 150 -16.09 9.18 -8.95
N HIS A 151 -14.89 9.14 -9.54
CA HIS A 151 -14.75 8.43 -10.82
C HIS A 151 -15.02 6.96 -10.52
N THR A 152 -16.29 6.61 -10.64
CA THR A 152 -16.79 5.24 -10.63
C THR A 152 -16.45 4.67 -12.00
N ASP A 153 -15.15 4.55 -12.31
CA ASP A 153 -14.74 3.70 -13.41
C ASP A 153 -14.83 2.27 -12.89
N VAL A 154 -15.72 1.50 -13.51
CA VAL A 154 -16.07 0.14 -13.10
C VAL A 154 -14.87 -0.81 -13.22
N ALA A 155 -13.78 -0.37 -13.88
CA ALA A 155 -12.49 -1.04 -13.91
C ALA A 155 -11.55 -0.68 -12.73
N ALA A 156 -11.68 0.49 -12.10
CA ALA A 156 -10.92 0.91 -10.92
C ALA A 156 -11.65 0.64 -9.58
N ALA A 157 -12.86 0.08 -9.66
CA ALA A 157 -13.58 -0.54 -8.54
C ALA A 157 -12.82 -1.74 -7.92
N GLN A 158 -11.65 -2.07 -8.46
CA GLN A 158 -10.83 -3.19 -8.04
C GLN A 158 -9.89 -2.88 -6.87
N THR A 159 -9.63 -1.61 -6.53
CA THR A 159 -8.62 -1.27 -5.50
C THR A 159 -9.20 -0.74 -4.19
N CYS A 160 -10.44 -0.25 -4.17
CA CYS A 160 -11.20 -0.15 -2.92
C CYS A 160 -11.95 -1.48 -2.68
N ARG A 161 -11.17 -2.57 -2.53
CA ARG A 161 -11.73 -3.84 -2.03
C ARG A 161 -12.10 -3.63 -0.57
N THR A 162 -13.35 -3.25 -0.34
CA THR A 162 -14.00 -3.50 0.94
C THR A 162 -13.98 -5.01 1.14
N TRP A 163 -12.98 -5.53 1.85
CA TRP A 163 -12.99 -6.90 2.33
C TRP A 163 -14.15 -7.01 3.34
N PHE A 164 -15.34 -7.31 2.84
CA PHE A 164 -16.40 -7.86 3.65
C PHE A 164 -15.93 -9.24 4.09
N LEU A 165 -15.36 -9.31 5.29
CA LEU A 165 -15.31 -10.55 6.05
C LEU A 165 -16.77 -10.99 6.27
N GLN A 166 -17.28 -11.83 5.37
CA GLN A 166 -18.48 -12.61 5.67
C GLN A 166 -18.15 -13.45 6.91
N PRO A 167 -18.97 -13.40 7.98
CA PRO A 167 -18.85 -14.38 9.04
C PRO A 167 -19.11 -15.74 8.39
N GLN A 168 -18.12 -16.64 8.42
CA GLN A 168 -18.39 -18.03 8.07
C GLN A 168 -19.48 -18.54 9.00
N SER A 169 -20.63 -18.86 8.40
CA SER A 169 -21.68 -19.64 9.05
C SER A 169 -21.06 -20.94 9.53
N ARG A 170 -20.86 -21.07 10.84
CA ARG A 170 -20.87 -22.38 11.49
C ARG A 170 -22.27 -22.94 11.32
N GLU A 171 -22.46 -23.73 10.28
CA GLU A 171 -23.50 -24.75 10.30
C GLU A 171 -23.00 -25.94 11.13
N SER A 172 -23.95 -26.46 11.89
CA SER A 172 -23.89 -27.48 12.95
C SER A 172 -23.39 -28.85 12.49
#